data_AF-A0AB35LEK9-F1
#
_entry.id   AF-A0AB35LEK9-F1
#
_cell.length_a   1.000
_cell.length_b   1.000
_cell.length_c   1.000
_cell.angle_alpha   90.00
_cell.angle_beta   90.00
_cell.angle_gamma   90.00
#
_symmetry.space_group_name_H-M   'P 1'
#
loop_
_entity.id
_entity.type
_entity.pdbx_description
1 polymer ?
#
loop_
_entity_poly.entity_id
_entity_poly.type
_entity_poly.pdbx_seq_one_letter_code
_entity_poly.pdbx_strand_id
1 'polypeptide(L)'
;MDNQQAMTAITVTLNARLEPIRRGDLEDAFNEVMKSMGKNIHVTGGGTLLADNGEAQECDIEIALEEASDENISLIIQLFSSMLAPKGSRLFIHGEDVRIDFGSDEGMAIYFNGTELADEVYENGDINEVFDILDEAVEDIGSIHGVWDGPTETAFYFYGTSFAEMKAAIQPHIDSILLCEKARVIQIA
;
A
#
# COMPACT_ATOMS: atom_id res chain seq x y z
N MET A 1 22.87 -2.76 36.93
CA MET A 1 22.89 -1.56 36.07
C MET A 1 22.37 -2.06 34.74
N ASP A 2 21.09 -1.83 34.47
CA ASP A 2 20.52 -2.16 33.17
C ASP A 2 21.24 -1.29 32.15
N ASN A 3 22.07 -1.94 31.35
CA ASN A 3 22.64 -1.32 30.17
C ASN A 3 21.50 -1.25 29.16
N GLN A 4 20.66 -0.22 29.28
CA GLN A 4 19.60 0.04 28.32
C GLN A 4 20.30 0.45 27.03
N GLN A 5 20.56 -0.54 26.18
CA GLN A 5 21.19 -0.35 24.89
C GLN A 5 20.30 0.61 24.10
N ALA A 6 20.84 1.75 23.69
CA ALA A 6 20.08 2.74 22.94
C ALA A 6 19.66 2.11 21.61
N MET A 7 18.36 1.95 21.39
CA MET A 7 17.83 1.45 20.14
C MET A 7 17.95 2.54 19.07
N THR A 8 18.36 2.16 17.87
CA THR A 8 18.24 2.99 16.68
C THR A 8 16.76 3.04 16.29
N ALA A 9 16.31 4.19 15.84
CA ALA A 9 14.97 4.36 15.26
C ALA A 9 15.12 4.55 13.76
N ILE A 10 14.26 3.88 12.98
CA ILE A 10 14.12 4.11 11.55
C ILE A 10 12.65 4.32 11.20
N THR A 11 12.40 4.97 10.08
CA THR A 11 11.06 5.04 9.48
C THR A 11 11.11 4.47 8.08
N VAL A 12 10.23 3.52 7.80
CA VAL A 12 9.93 3.07 6.44
C VAL A 12 8.68 3.80 5.97
N THR A 13 8.80 4.60 4.92
CA THR A 13 7.64 5.19 4.24
C THR A 13 7.35 4.37 2.98
N LEU A 14 6.16 3.79 2.91
CA LEU A 14 5.66 3.13 1.70
C LEU A 14 4.84 4.15 0.90
N ASN A 15 5.13 4.30 -0.39
CA ASN A 15 4.31 5.08 -1.32
C ASN A 15 3.03 4.31 -1.69
N ALA A 16 2.28 3.90 -0.66
CA ALA A 16 1.11 3.06 -0.74
C ALA A 16 -0.05 3.74 0.00
N ARG A 17 -1.18 3.82 -0.68
CA ARG A 17 -2.45 4.34 -0.16
C ARG A 17 -3.14 3.31 0.73
N LEU A 18 -2.56 3.08 1.90
CA LEU A 18 -3.05 2.10 2.86
C LEU A 18 -3.78 2.79 4.00
N GLU A 19 -4.99 2.33 4.26
CA GLU A 19 -5.73 2.68 5.47
C GLU A 19 -5.02 2.12 6.72
N PRO A 20 -5.24 2.73 7.92
CA PRO A 20 -4.56 2.31 9.15
C PRO A 20 -4.69 0.83 9.48
N ILE A 21 -5.83 0.20 9.19
CA ILE A 21 -6.05 -1.24 9.44
C ILE A 21 -5.13 -2.08 8.53
N ARG A 22 -5.09 -1.77 7.23
CA ARG A 22 -4.25 -2.48 6.25
C ARG A 22 -2.76 -2.27 6.51
N ARG A 23 -2.38 -1.07 6.93
CA ARG A 23 -1.01 -0.79 7.40
C ARG A 23 -0.66 -1.64 8.63
N GLY A 24 -1.59 -1.78 9.58
CA GLY A 24 -1.44 -2.64 10.75
C GLY A 24 -1.19 -4.11 10.40
N ASP A 25 -1.90 -4.66 9.41
CA ASP A 25 -1.66 -6.03 8.94
C ASP A 25 -0.21 -6.23 8.45
N LEU A 26 0.36 -5.23 7.76
CA LEU A 26 1.77 -5.25 7.34
C LEU A 26 2.76 -5.12 8.51
N GLU A 27 2.45 -4.26 9.49
CA GLU A 27 3.25 -4.10 10.71
C GLU A 27 3.33 -5.42 11.48
N ASP A 28 2.19 -6.11 11.62
CA ASP A 28 2.10 -7.41 12.30
C ASP A 28 2.86 -8.48 11.54
N ALA A 29 2.66 -8.59 10.22
CA ALA A 29 3.40 -9.54 9.38
C ALA A 29 4.92 -9.32 9.47
N PHE A 30 5.37 -8.06 9.43
CA PHE A 30 6.78 -7.70 9.60
C PHE A 30 7.32 -8.17 10.96
N ASN A 31 6.60 -7.88 12.05
CA ASN A 31 6.98 -8.26 13.40
C ASN A 31 7.06 -9.78 13.57
N GLU A 32 6.09 -10.51 13.02
CA GLU A 32 6.07 -11.97 13.05
C GLU A 32 7.31 -12.56 12.37
N VAL A 33 7.69 -12.04 11.20
CA VAL A 33 8.89 -12.49 10.48
C VAL A 33 10.15 -12.16 11.27
N MET A 34 10.33 -10.92 11.77
CA MET A 34 11.51 -10.54 12.56
C MET A 34 11.67 -11.43 13.80
N LYS A 35 10.56 -11.70 14.50
CA LYS A 35 10.54 -12.59 15.66
C LYS A 35 10.89 -14.03 15.29
N SER A 36 10.38 -14.54 14.16
CA SER A 36 10.70 -15.89 13.69
C SER A 36 12.20 -16.06 13.36
N MET A 37 12.85 -14.98 12.94
CA MET A 37 14.29 -14.92 12.66
C MET A 37 15.14 -14.68 13.91
N GLY A 38 14.53 -14.44 15.08
CA GLY A 38 15.24 -14.10 16.32
C GLY A 38 15.92 -12.73 16.28
N LYS A 39 15.47 -11.82 15.40
CA LYS A 39 16.00 -10.46 15.29
C LYS A 39 15.29 -9.56 16.30
N ASN A 40 16.06 -8.75 17.04
CA ASN A 40 15.51 -7.71 17.92
C ASN A 40 15.20 -6.43 17.11
N ILE A 41 14.28 -6.58 16.15
CA ILE A 41 13.80 -5.54 15.24
C ILE A 41 12.28 -5.58 15.31
N HIS A 42 11.63 -4.46 15.64
CA HIS A 42 10.19 -4.45 15.83
C HIS A 42 9.58 -3.08 15.52
N VAL A 43 8.34 -3.09 15.06
CA VAL A 43 7.54 -1.89 14.86
C VAL A 43 7.22 -1.25 16.21
N THR A 44 7.37 0.07 16.29
CA THR A 44 7.04 0.88 17.47
C THR A 44 5.86 1.82 17.25
N GLY A 45 5.50 2.06 15.99
CA GLY A 45 4.44 2.98 15.62
C GLY A 45 4.29 3.09 14.11
N GLY A 46 3.41 3.99 13.68
CA GLY A 46 3.18 4.25 12.27
C GLY A 46 2.15 5.33 12.05
N GLY A 47 2.23 5.98 10.89
CA GLY A 47 1.33 7.04 10.45
C GLY A 47 0.73 6.73 9.08
N THR A 48 -0.46 7.26 8.80
CA THR A 48 -0.98 7.30 7.42
C THR A 48 -1.20 8.76 7.08
N LEU A 49 -0.55 9.23 6.01
CA LEU A 49 -0.77 10.57 5.50
C LEU A 49 -2.10 10.59 4.74
N LEU A 50 -3.01 11.45 5.18
CA LEU A 50 -4.30 11.66 4.53
C LEU A 50 -4.29 12.98 3.76
N ALA A 51 -4.90 12.97 2.58
CA ALA A 51 -5.28 14.19 1.89
C ALA A 51 -6.49 14.87 2.58
N ASP A 52 -6.81 16.10 2.17
CA ASP A 52 -7.90 16.89 2.76
C ASP A 52 -9.28 16.20 2.69
N ASN A 53 -9.47 15.32 1.69
CA ASN A 53 -10.67 14.50 1.51
C ASN A 53 -10.69 13.22 2.36
N GLY A 54 -9.65 12.97 3.16
CA GLY A 54 -9.49 11.76 3.97
C GLY A 54 -8.90 10.57 3.20
N GLU A 55 -8.51 10.73 1.94
CA GLU A 55 -7.90 9.69 1.13
C GLU A 55 -6.44 9.46 1.53
N ALA A 56 -6.05 8.20 1.77
CA ALA A 56 -4.65 7.85 2.06
C ALA A 56 -3.73 8.18 0.89
N GLN A 57 -2.56 8.76 1.18
CA GLN A 57 -1.53 9.09 0.18
C GLN A 57 -0.31 8.17 0.31
N GLU A 58 0.23 8.05 1.52
CA GLU A 58 1.36 7.19 1.87
C GLU A 58 1.26 6.79 3.35
N CYS A 59 2.04 5.80 3.77
CA CYS A 59 2.11 5.39 5.16
C CYS A 59 3.54 5.24 5.67
N ASP A 60 3.72 5.58 6.94
CA ASP A 60 4.95 5.43 7.69
C ASP A 60 4.83 4.26 8.65
N ILE A 61 5.89 3.46 8.74
CA ILE A 61 6.09 2.39 9.70
C ILE A 61 7.37 2.70 10.46
N GLU A 62 7.25 2.94 11.76
CA GLU A 62 8.35 3.26 12.66
C GLU A 62 8.90 1.97 13.27
N ILE A 63 10.21 1.75 13.18
CA ILE A 63 10.86 0.51 13.60
C ILE A 63 12.02 0.83 14.54
N ALA A 64 12.12 0.08 15.63
CA ALA A 64 13.26 0.08 16.53
C ALA A 64 14.13 -1.16 16.31
N LEU A 65 15.45 -0.96 16.31
CA LEU A 65 16.46 -2.01 16.21
C LEU A 65 17.72 -1.67 17.02
N GLU A 66 18.50 -2.67 17.42
CA GLU A 66 19.73 -2.45 18.20
C GLU A 66 20.76 -1.61 17.42
N GLU A 67 20.94 -1.92 16.13
CA GLU A 67 21.92 -1.28 15.25
C GLU A 67 21.40 -1.26 13.80
N ALA A 68 21.49 -0.10 13.15
CA ALA A 68 21.22 0.07 11.72
C ALA A 68 22.39 -0.39 10.84
N SER A 69 22.84 -1.64 11.03
CA SER A 69 23.87 -2.24 10.19
C SER A 69 23.36 -2.49 8.76
N ASP A 70 24.26 -2.54 7.78
CA ASP A 70 23.91 -2.85 6.38
C ASP A 70 23.10 -4.14 6.24
N GLU A 71 23.36 -5.14 7.08
CA GLU A 71 22.62 -6.41 7.12
C GLU A 71 21.17 -6.20 7.56
N ASN A 72 20.95 -5.48 8.67
CA ASN A 72 19.61 -5.25 9.19
C ASN A 72 18.81 -4.33 8.26
N ILE A 73 19.42 -3.28 7.72
CA ILE A 73 18.77 -2.39 6.75
C ILE A 73 18.39 -3.15 5.47
N SER A 74 19.30 -3.98 4.94
CA SER A 74 19.02 -4.80 3.76
C SER A 74 17.87 -5.79 4.02
N LEU A 75 17.85 -6.41 5.20
CA LEU A 75 16.78 -7.32 5.60
C LEU A 75 15.41 -6.62 5.66
N ILE A 76 15.36 -5.42 6.24
CA ILE A 76 14.12 -4.63 6.36
C ILE A 76 13.60 -4.25 4.98
N ILE A 77 14.47 -3.73 4.11
CA ILE A 77 14.11 -3.37 2.73
C ILE A 77 13.63 -4.59 1.96
N GLN A 78 14.33 -5.72 2.07
CA GLN A 78 13.94 -6.97 1.39
C GLN A 78 12.57 -7.46 1.84
N LEU A 79 12.28 -7.41 3.13
CA LEU A 79 10.99 -7.86 3.64
C LEU A 79 9.85 -6.98 3.15
N PHE A 80 9.96 -5.65 3.24
CA PHE A 80 8.95 -4.77 2.67
C PHE A 80 8.81 -4.94 1.16
N SER A 81 9.93 -5.08 0.44
CA SER A 81 9.89 -5.34 -1.01
C SER A 81 9.22 -6.67 -1.38
N SER A 82 9.15 -7.62 -0.46
CA SER A 82 8.44 -8.89 -0.68
C SER A 82 6.96 -8.86 -0.26
N MET A 83 6.56 -7.88 0.55
CA MET A 83 5.18 -7.73 1.03
C MET A 83 4.42 -6.69 0.18
N LEU A 84 4.95 -5.46 0.12
CA LEU A 84 4.44 -4.33 -0.64
C LEU A 84 5.47 -3.19 -0.57
N ALA A 85 6.08 -2.82 -1.70
CA ALA A 85 6.95 -1.66 -1.79
C ALA A 85 6.81 -0.97 -3.16
N PRO A 86 5.83 -0.06 -3.29
CA PRO A 86 5.67 0.71 -4.51
C PRO A 86 6.83 1.64 -4.75
N LYS A 87 7.10 1.96 -6.02
CA LYS A 87 8.09 2.97 -6.40
C LYS A 87 7.87 4.28 -5.63
N GLY A 88 8.98 4.87 -5.16
CA GLY A 88 8.95 6.07 -4.31
C GLY A 88 8.90 5.77 -2.81
N SER A 89 8.88 4.49 -2.42
CA SER A 89 9.09 4.07 -1.04
C SER A 89 10.52 4.41 -0.57
N ARG A 90 10.69 4.69 0.72
CA ARG A 90 11.98 5.07 1.29
C ARG A 90 12.14 4.61 2.73
N LEU A 91 13.39 4.44 3.14
CA LEU A 91 13.79 4.20 4.52
C LEU A 91 14.62 5.38 5.00
N PHE A 92 14.35 5.85 6.22
CA PHE A 92 15.10 6.91 6.88
C PHE A 92 15.68 6.41 8.20
N ILE A 93 16.99 6.65 8.42
CA ILE A 93 17.69 6.31 9.66
C ILE A 93 17.79 7.57 10.53
N HIS A 94 17.08 7.58 11.66
CA HIS A 94 17.08 8.73 12.56
C HIS A 94 18.43 8.87 13.26
N GLY A 95 18.93 10.11 13.33
CA GLY A 95 20.22 10.42 13.94
C GLY A 95 21.42 10.40 12.97
N GLU A 96 21.27 9.77 11.81
CA GLU A 96 22.31 9.72 10.78
C GLU A 96 21.97 10.55 9.52
N ASP A 97 20.73 11.03 9.41
CA ASP A 97 20.20 11.77 8.24
C ASP A 97 20.40 10.99 6.92
N VAL A 98 20.34 9.66 7.00
CA VAL A 98 20.49 8.76 5.86
C VAL A 98 19.12 8.38 5.35
N ARG A 99 18.90 8.62 4.05
CA ARG A 99 17.73 8.18 3.29
C ARG A 99 18.14 7.16 2.24
N ILE A 100 17.38 6.07 2.15
CA ILE A 100 17.55 5.01 1.17
C ILE A 100 16.24 4.84 0.43
N ASP A 101 16.22 5.15 -0.87
CA ASP A 101 15.05 4.91 -1.72
C ASP A 101 15.00 3.43 -2.15
N PHE A 102 13.80 2.85 -2.13
CA PHE A 102 13.56 1.48 -2.56
C PHE A 102 12.14 1.34 -3.14
N GLY A 103 11.76 0.11 -3.47
CA GLY A 103 10.46 -0.21 -4.03
C GLY A 103 10.50 -0.30 -5.56
N SER A 104 9.76 -1.27 -6.06
CA SER A 104 9.71 -1.63 -7.47
C SER A 104 8.29 -1.76 -8.00
N ASP A 105 7.30 -1.91 -7.12
CA ASP A 105 5.92 -2.14 -7.54
C ASP A 105 5.37 -0.87 -8.21
N GLU A 106 4.72 -1.05 -9.35
CA GLU A 106 3.92 -0.03 -9.98
C GLU A 106 2.57 0.05 -9.25
N GLY A 107 2.00 1.26 -9.19
CA GLY A 107 0.72 1.49 -8.54
C GLY A 107 -0.34 1.94 -9.53
N MET A 108 -1.53 1.37 -9.44
CA MET A 108 -2.70 1.79 -10.21
C MET A 108 -3.85 2.11 -9.27
N ALA A 109 -4.53 3.23 -9.50
CA ALA A 109 -5.78 3.55 -8.84
C ALA A 109 -6.91 3.62 -9.86
N ILE A 110 -8.05 3.02 -9.52
CA ILE A 110 -9.31 3.19 -10.24
C ILE A 110 -10.25 3.93 -9.31
N TYR A 111 -10.87 5.01 -9.79
CA TYR A 111 -11.92 5.69 -9.05
C TYR A 111 -13.21 5.58 -9.82
N PHE A 112 -14.21 5.03 -9.15
CA PHE A 112 -15.55 4.79 -9.63
C PHE A 112 -16.43 5.98 -9.26
N ASN A 113 -17.32 6.36 -10.17
CA ASN A 113 -18.19 7.50 -9.95
C ASN A 113 -19.34 7.12 -9.00
N GLY A 114 -19.50 7.85 -7.90
CA GLY A 114 -20.54 7.59 -6.89
C GLY A 114 -21.76 8.53 -6.93
N THR A 115 -21.85 9.45 -7.90
CA THR A 115 -22.88 10.53 -7.85
C THR A 115 -23.51 10.92 -9.18
N GLU A 116 -22.99 10.45 -10.31
CA GLU A 116 -23.36 10.95 -11.64
C GLU A 116 -23.80 9.87 -12.63
N LEU A 117 -23.96 8.62 -12.18
CA LEU A 117 -24.62 7.58 -12.96
C LEU A 117 -26.13 7.61 -12.71
N ALA A 118 -26.91 6.90 -13.52
CA ALA A 118 -28.33 6.77 -13.29
C ALA A 118 -28.60 5.97 -12.00
N ASP A 119 -29.61 6.36 -11.22
CA ASP A 119 -29.96 5.72 -9.94
C ASP A 119 -30.09 4.18 -10.07
N GLU A 120 -30.69 3.71 -11.18
CA GLU A 120 -30.85 2.27 -11.48
C GLU A 120 -29.51 1.52 -11.54
N VAL A 121 -28.41 2.18 -11.93
CA VAL A 121 -27.07 1.56 -11.95
C VAL A 121 -26.56 1.33 -10.53
N TYR A 122 -26.78 2.28 -9.61
CA TYR A 122 -26.41 2.11 -8.21
C TYR A 122 -27.32 1.13 -7.48
N GLU A 123 -28.61 1.10 -7.81
CA GLU A 123 -29.58 0.19 -7.18
C GLU A 123 -29.35 -1.28 -7.56
N ASN A 124 -28.86 -1.53 -8.79
CA ASN A 124 -28.67 -2.89 -9.30
C ASN A 124 -27.20 -3.35 -9.35
N GLY A 125 -26.25 -2.44 -9.14
CA GLY A 125 -24.83 -2.75 -9.14
C GLY A 125 -24.31 -3.05 -7.74
N ASP A 126 -23.31 -3.92 -7.64
CA ASP A 126 -22.56 -4.16 -6.40
C ASP A 126 -21.07 -3.86 -6.64
N ILE A 127 -20.54 -2.86 -5.93
CA ILE A 127 -19.13 -2.48 -6.04
C ILE A 127 -18.19 -3.59 -5.53
N ASN A 128 -18.66 -4.48 -4.66
CA ASN A 128 -17.87 -5.64 -4.20
C ASN A 128 -17.76 -6.72 -5.30
N GLU A 129 -18.80 -6.92 -6.11
CA GLU A 129 -18.69 -7.80 -7.29
C GLU A 129 -17.66 -7.24 -8.28
N VAL A 130 -17.62 -5.91 -8.45
CA VAL A 130 -16.58 -5.25 -9.27
C VAL A 130 -15.19 -5.45 -8.65
N PHE A 131 -15.06 -5.35 -7.33
CA PHE A 131 -13.80 -5.62 -6.63
C PHE A 131 -13.28 -7.02 -6.97
N ASP A 132 -14.12 -8.05 -6.78
CA ASP A 132 -13.72 -9.45 -6.99
C ASP A 132 -13.30 -9.70 -8.44
N ILE A 133 -14.07 -9.18 -9.42
CA ILE A 133 -13.76 -9.29 -10.85
C ILE A 133 -12.41 -8.65 -11.18
N LEU A 134 -12.15 -7.46 -10.64
CA LEU A 134 -10.93 -6.72 -10.96
C LEU A 134 -9.70 -7.27 -10.24
N ASP A 135 -9.85 -7.78 -9.02
CA ASP A 135 -8.78 -8.45 -8.29
C ASP A 135 -8.39 -9.77 -8.99
N GLU A 136 -9.37 -10.58 -9.40
CA GLU A 136 -9.15 -11.81 -10.18
C GLU A 136 -8.45 -11.50 -11.52
N ALA A 137 -8.82 -10.42 -12.19
CA ALA A 137 -8.21 -10.04 -13.46
C ALA A 137 -6.71 -9.73 -13.36
N VAL A 138 -6.20 -9.38 -12.18
CA VAL A 138 -4.79 -9.03 -11.97
C VAL A 138 -3.99 -10.05 -11.16
N GLU A 139 -4.58 -11.15 -10.69
CA GLU A 139 -4.00 -12.09 -9.70
C GLU A 139 -2.53 -12.49 -9.96
N ASP A 140 -2.13 -12.68 -11.23
CA ASP A 140 -0.77 -13.09 -11.61
C ASP A 140 0.26 -11.93 -11.66
N ILE A 141 -0.22 -10.68 -11.72
CA ILE A 141 0.61 -9.49 -12.02
C ILE A 141 0.50 -8.39 -10.95
N GLY A 142 -0.47 -8.47 -10.05
CA GLY A 142 -0.72 -7.54 -8.95
C GLY A 142 -1.95 -7.94 -8.14
N SER A 143 -2.38 -7.07 -7.23
CA SER A 143 -3.59 -7.27 -6.44
C SER A 143 -4.09 -5.96 -5.84
N ILE A 144 -5.33 -5.95 -5.35
CA ILE A 144 -5.89 -4.82 -4.63
C ILE A 144 -5.41 -4.84 -3.17
N HIS A 145 -4.74 -3.77 -2.74
CA HIS A 145 -4.25 -3.61 -1.36
C HIS A 145 -5.05 -2.60 -0.53
N GLY A 146 -5.92 -1.81 -1.16
CA GLY A 146 -6.67 -0.79 -0.45
C GLY A 146 -7.92 -0.34 -1.19
N VAL A 147 -8.87 0.14 -0.41
CA VAL A 147 -10.10 0.76 -0.87
C VAL A 147 -10.22 2.12 -0.19
N TRP A 148 -10.85 3.07 -0.86
CA TRP A 148 -11.27 4.33 -0.23
C TRP A 148 -12.71 4.61 -0.63
N ASP A 149 -13.55 4.89 0.37
CA ASP A 149 -14.94 5.28 0.15
C ASP A 149 -15.09 6.78 0.44
N GLY A 150 -15.08 7.56 -0.63
CA GLY A 150 -15.15 9.00 -0.60
C GLY A 150 -16.57 9.54 -0.78
N PRO A 151 -16.78 10.86 -0.61
CA PRO A 151 -18.10 11.47 -0.71
C PRO A 151 -18.70 11.44 -2.13
N THR A 152 -17.88 11.33 -3.17
CA THR A 152 -18.30 11.36 -4.58
C THR A 152 -17.76 10.22 -5.42
N GLU A 153 -16.81 9.46 -4.88
CA GLU A 153 -16.09 8.40 -5.59
C GLU A 153 -15.69 7.30 -4.62
N THR A 154 -15.67 6.07 -5.11
CA THR A 154 -15.00 4.93 -4.45
C THR A 154 -13.72 4.64 -5.22
N ALA A 155 -12.62 4.31 -4.55
CA ALA A 155 -11.36 3.99 -5.20
C ALA A 155 -10.81 2.63 -4.80
N PHE A 156 -10.22 1.92 -5.75
CA PHE A 156 -9.44 0.70 -5.52
C PHE A 156 -7.97 0.96 -5.85
N TYR A 157 -7.06 0.51 -4.98
CA TYR A 157 -5.62 0.68 -5.13
C TYR A 157 -4.94 -0.65 -5.37
N PHE A 158 -4.38 -0.77 -6.57
CA PHE A 158 -3.66 -1.94 -7.05
C PHE A 158 -2.17 -1.68 -6.97
N TYR A 159 -1.40 -2.70 -6.59
CA TYR A 159 0.06 -2.69 -6.71
C TYR A 159 0.51 -3.98 -7.35
N GLY A 160 1.54 -3.90 -8.19
CA GLY A 160 2.00 -5.04 -8.95
C GLY A 160 3.22 -4.74 -9.80
N THR A 161 3.55 -5.67 -10.68
CA THR A 161 4.81 -5.64 -11.45
C THR A 161 4.80 -4.64 -12.61
N SER A 162 3.62 -4.33 -13.16
CA SER A 162 3.48 -3.48 -14.35
C SER A 162 2.13 -2.76 -14.39
N PHE A 163 2.16 -1.42 -14.36
CA PHE A 163 0.96 -0.58 -14.55
C PHE A 163 0.27 -0.88 -15.89
N ALA A 164 1.06 -1.02 -16.96
CA ALA A 164 0.53 -1.23 -18.30
C ALA A 164 -0.18 -2.58 -18.42
N GLU A 165 0.36 -3.63 -17.80
CA GLU A 165 -0.25 -4.97 -17.81
C GLU A 165 -1.50 -5.01 -16.92
N MET A 166 -1.45 -4.46 -15.70
CA MET A 166 -2.62 -4.38 -14.82
C MET A 166 -3.76 -3.62 -15.50
N LYS A 167 -3.46 -2.45 -16.09
CA LYS A 167 -4.43 -1.65 -16.83
C LYS A 167 -5.02 -2.42 -18.01
N ALA A 168 -4.19 -3.12 -18.78
CA ALA A 168 -4.66 -3.90 -19.92
C ALA A 168 -5.56 -5.06 -19.50
N ALA A 169 -5.28 -5.70 -18.36
CA ALA A 169 -6.07 -6.80 -17.82
C ALA A 169 -7.46 -6.37 -17.37
N ILE A 170 -7.58 -5.21 -16.69
CA ILE A 170 -8.88 -4.72 -16.21
C ILE A 170 -9.72 -4.03 -17.29
N GLN A 171 -9.11 -3.53 -18.37
CA GLN A 171 -9.79 -2.66 -19.34
C GLN A 171 -11.06 -3.28 -19.95
N PRO A 172 -11.10 -4.57 -20.33
CA PRO A 172 -12.32 -5.20 -20.83
C PRO A 172 -13.49 -5.16 -19.83
N HIS A 173 -13.19 -5.27 -18.53
CA HIS A 173 -14.18 -5.22 -17.47
C HIS A 173 -14.69 -3.79 -17.27
N ILE A 174 -13.77 -2.81 -17.22
CA ILE A 174 -14.11 -1.39 -17.13
C ILE A 174 -15.01 -0.95 -18.28
N ASP A 175 -14.77 -1.43 -19.51
CA ASP A 175 -15.57 -1.08 -20.68
C ASP A 175 -16.96 -1.74 -20.69
N SER A 176 -17.16 -2.81 -19.91
CA SER A 176 -18.39 -3.61 -19.92
C SER A 176 -19.32 -3.38 -18.72
N ILE A 177 -18.78 -2.97 -17.57
CA ILE A 177 -19.53 -2.87 -16.32
C ILE A 177 -20.10 -1.45 -16.18
N LEU A 178 -21.41 -1.33 -15.98
CA LEU A 178 -22.09 -0.03 -15.86
C LEU A 178 -21.58 0.82 -14.69
N LEU A 179 -21.25 0.19 -13.54
CA LEU A 179 -20.64 0.90 -12.39
C LEU A 179 -19.25 1.49 -12.71
N CYS A 180 -18.60 1.01 -13.77
CA CYS A 180 -17.32 1.54 -14.22
C CYS A 180 -17.48 2.71 -15.21
N GLU A 181 -18.71 3.08 -15.59
CA GLU A 181 -18.92 4.27 -16.40
C GLU A 181 -18.36 5.51 -15.69
N LYS A 182 -17.66 6.35 -16.47
CA LYS A 182 -16.93 7.53 -15.96
C LYS A 182 -15.83 7.21 -14.93
N ALA A 183 -15.41 5.96 -14.78
CA ALA A 183 -14.28 5.64 -13.92
C ALA A 183 -12.98 6.22 -14.48
N ARG A 184 -12.07 6.62 -13.58
CA ARG A 184 -10.73 7.11 -13.93
C ARG A 184 -9.66 6.15 -13.47
N VAL A 185 -8.82 5.73 -14.40
CA VAL A 185 -7.64 4.89 -14.12
C VAL A 185 -6.39 5.76 -14.18
N ILE A 186 -5.65 5.83 -13.07
CA ILE A 186 -4.40 6.63 -12.97
C ILE A 186 -3.27 5.77 -12.41
N GLN A 187 -2.04 6.12 -12.79
CA GLN A 187 -0.84 5.56 -12.18
C GLN A 187 -0.49 6.34 -10.91
N ILE A 188 -0.20 5.64 -9.82
CA ILE A 188 0.10 6.22 -8.50
C ILE A 188 1.50 5.87 -7.97
N ALA A 189 2.18 4.90 -8.59
CA ALA A 189 3.59 4.59 -8.38
C ALA A 189 4.21 4.07 -9.67
#